data_AF-A0A183E9W8-F1
#
_entry.id   AF-A0A183E9W8-F1
#
_cell.length_a   1.000
_cell.length_b   1.000
_cell.length_c   1.000
_cell.angle_alpha   90.00
_cell.angle_beta   90.00
_cell.angle_gamma   90.00
#
_symmetry.space_group_name_H-M   'P 1'
#
loop_
_entity.id
_entity.type
_entity.pdbx_description
1 polymer ?
#
loop_
_entity_poly.entity_id
_entity_poly.type
_entity_poly.pdbx_seq_one_letter_code
_entity_poly.pdbx_strand_id
1 'polypeptide(L)'
;MHGRWQVPAQNNVTASLLGWDKPFGYEDVTAKFWRPGEPDGCCGAEVNCAISNLFGTFQWDDAGCLAPWTAKTGVVCQRYAYQTVF
;
A
#
# COMPACT_ATOMS: atom_id res chain seq x y z
N MET A 1 8.52 5.32 -14.05
CA MET A 1 8.43 3.84 -13.98
C MET A 1 7.00 3.51 -13.56
N HIS A 2 6.21 2.78 -14.35
CA HIS A 2 4.84 2.40 -13.95
C HIS A 2 4.82 0.91 -13.61
N GLY A 3 5.48 0.56 -12.50
CA GLY A 3 5.50 -0.81 -11.99
C GLY A 3 4.10 -1.34 -11.66
N ARG A 4 4.02 -2.65 -11.44
CA ARG A 4 2.80 -3.32 -10.98
C ARG A 4 2.60 -3.01 -9.49
N TRP A 5 1.60 -2.18 -9.17
CA TRP A 5 1.24 -1.86 -7.79
C TRP A 5 0.34 -2.93 -7.21
N GLN A 6 0.67 -3.38 -6.00
CA GLN A 6 0.00 -4.48 -5.35
C GLN A 6 -0.43 -4.14 -3.92
N VAL A 7 -1.44 -4.86 -3.42
CA VAL A 7 -1.93 -4.80 -2.04
C VAL A 7 -1.89 -6.18 -1.40
N PRO A 8 -1.79 -6.29 -0.07
CA PRO A 8 -1.89 -7.57 0.61
C PRO A 8 -3.20 -8.27 0.25
N ALA A 9 -3.10 -9.48 -0.32
CA ALA A 9 -4.25 -10.22 -0.82
C ALA A 9 -5.23 -10.54 0.31
N GLN A 10 -6.53 -10.35 0.09
CA GLN A 10 -7.56 -10.58 1.12
C GLN A 10 -8.21 -11.98 1.06
N ASN A 11 -7.55 -12.97 0.44
CA ASN A 11 -8.08 -14.32 0.25
C ASN A 11 -8.30 -15.06 1.57
N ASN A 12 -9.58 -15.27 1.94
CA ASN A 12 -9.99 -15.94 3.17
C ASN A 12 -9.46 -17.39 3.30
N VAL A 13 -9.44 -18.14 2.20
CA VAL A 13 -9.00 -19.56 2.21
C VAL A 13 -7.53 -19.65 2.56
N THR A 14 -6.70 -18.83 1.92
CA THR A 14 -5.26 -18.79 2.19
C THR A 14 -4.96 -18.24 3.58
N ALA A 15 -5.68 -17.21 4.02
CA ALA A 15 -5.55 -16.65 5.36
C ALA A 15 -5.84 -17.67 6.46
N SER A 16 -6.90 -18.45 6.28
CA SER A 16 -7.32 -19.47 7.25
C SER A 16 -6.33 -20.63 7.33
N LEU A 17 -5.61 -20.93 6.25
CA LEU A 17 -4.59 -21.98 6.19
C LEU A 17 -3.24 -21.54 6.77
N LEU A 18 -2.81 -20.30 6.51
CA LEU A 18 -1.47 -19.82 6.90
C LEU A 18 -1.45 -19.09 8.24
N GLY A 19 -2.62 -18.76 8.80
CA GLY A 19 -2.73 -17.90 9.97
C GLY A 19 -2.89 -16.43 9.57
N TRP A 20 -3.61 -15.68 10.42
CA TRP A 20 -3.91 -14.26 10.20
C TRP A 20 -2.78 -13.31 10.64
N ASP A 21 -1.62 -13.86 11.00
CA ASP A 21 -0.48 -13.14 11.58
C ASP A 21 0.51 -12.62 10.54
N LYS A 22 0.41 -13.05 9.27
CA LYS A 22 1.33 -12.66 8.19
C LYS A 22 0.62 -12.41 6.84
N PRO A 23 1.15 -11.49 6.00
CA PRO A 23 0.75 -11.40 4.61
C PRO A 23 1.01 -12.72 3.88
N PHE A 24 -0.01 -13.29 3.25
CA PHE A 24 0.07 -14.57 2.52
C PHE A 24 0.08 -14.42 1.00
N GLY A 25 0.29 -13.20 0.51
CA GLY A 25 0.38 -12.89 -0.92
C GLY A 25 0.03 -11.44 -1.21
N TYR A 26 0.27 -11.04 -2.45
CA TYR A 26 -0.06 -9.73 -2.98
C TYR A 26 -0.91 -9.88 -4.23
N GLU A 27 -1.93 -9.04 -4.36
CA GLU A 27 -2.79 -8.97 -5.54
C GLU A 27 -2.72 -7.60 -6.18
N ASP A 28 -3.13 -7.50 -7.44
CA ASP A 28 -3.11 -6.22 -8.14
C ASP A 28 -4.05 -5.21 -7.53
N VAL A 29 -3.59 -3.96 -7.47
CA VAL A 29 -4.46 -2.83 -7.17
C VAL A 29 -5.47 -2.67 -8.31
N THR A 30 -6.74 -2.93 -8.00
CA THR A 30 -7.87 -2.81 -8.94
C THR A 30 -8.42 -1.39 -9.03
N ALA A 31 -8.31 -0.61 -7.96
CA ALA A 31 -8.72 0.80 -7.91
C ALA A 31 -7.54 1.69 -7.51
N LYS A 32 -7.23 2.69 -8.33
CA LYS A 32 -6.09 3.58 -8.16
C LYS A 32 -6.57 5.02 -8.01
N PHE A 33 -6.08 5.71 -6.99
CA PHE A 33 -6.47 7.10 -6.71
C PHE A 33 -5.25 8.03 -6.63
N TRP A 34 -4.39 7.95 -7.66
CA TRP A 34 -3.20 8.77 -7.78
C TRP A 34 -3.52 10.26 -7.93
N ARG A 35 -2.64 11.11 -7.38
CA ARG A 35 -2.64 12.55 -7.69
C ARG A 35 -2.31 12.74 -9.17
N PRO A 36 -2.82 13.78 -9.86
CA PRO A 36 -2.44 14.04 -11.24
C PRO A 36 -0.91 14.13 -11.39
N GLY A 37 -0.34 13.30 -12.25
CA GLY A 37 1.11 13.17 -12.47
C GLY A 37 1.73 11.93 -11.82
N GLU A 38 1.08 11.34 -10.82
CA GLU A 38 1.57 10.17 -10.09
C GLU A 38 1.13 8.83 -10.72
N PRO A 39 1.86 7.73 -10.50
CA PRO A 39 3.21 7.67 -9.89
C PRO A 39 4.26 8.20 -10.87
N ASP A 40 5.11 9.13 -10.44
CA ASP A 40 6.12 9.78 -11.28
C ASP A 40 7.54 9.18 -11.11
N GLY A 41 7.73 8.30 -10.12
CA GLY A 41 9.00 7.70 -9.77
C GLY A 41 9.96 8.68 -9.09
N CYS A 42 9.46 9.82 -8.62
CA CYS A 42 10.29 10.85 -8.05
C CYS A 42 10.68 10.55 -6.62
N CYS A 43 11.80 11.20 -6.30
CA CYS A 43 12.09 11.72 -4.99
C CYS A 43 12.50 10.60 -4.02
N GLY A 44 13.64 9.97 -4.32
CA GLY A 44 14.29 9.04 -3.40
C GLY A 44 14.90 7.84 -4.11
N ALA A 45 15.55 7.00 -3.32
CA ALA A 45 15.89 5.65 -3.76
C ALA A 45 14.68 4.73 -3.56
N GLU A 46 14.49 3.77 -4.47
CA GLU A 46 13.51 2.68 -4.33
C GLU A 46 12.06 3.19 -4.13
N VAL A 47 11.58 3.98 -5.10
CA VAL A 47 10.23 4.57 -5.14
C VAL A 47 9.18 3.49 -5.47
N ASN A 48 8.98 2.56 -4.53
CA ASN A 48 8.14 1.38 -4.67
C ASN A 48 7.01 1.33 -3.62
N CYS A 49 6.86 2.38 -2.81
CA CYS A 49 5.80 2.50 -1.80
C CYS A 49 4.87 3.65 -2.17
N ALA A 50 3.64 3.60 -1.66
CA ALA A 50 2.66 4.66 -1.84
C ALA A 50 2.35 5.30 -0.50
N ILE A 51 2.29 6.62 -0.48
CA ILE A 51 1.67 7.39 0.59
C ILE A 51 0.31 7.87 0.12
N SER A 52 -0.60 8.14 1.06
CA SER A 52 -1.91 8.67 0.75
C SER A 52 -2.20 9.93 1.56
N ASN A 53 -3.14 10.71 1.06
CA ASN A 53 -3.65 11.91 1.72
C ASN A 53 -2.58 12.98 1.96
N LEU A 54 -1.57 13.04 1.09
CA LEU A 54 -0.63 14.14 1.09
C LEU A 54 -1.40 15.45 0.81
N PHE A 55 -1.15 16.47 1.63
CA PHE A 55 -1.85 17.76 1.61
C PHE A 55 -3.37 17.72 1.78
N GLY A 56 -3.95 16.62 2.30
CA GLY A 56 -5.40 16.51 2.53
C GLY A 56 -6.22 16.20 1.28
N THR A 57 -5.58 15.69 0.22
CA THR A 57 -6.23 15.41 -1.08
C THR A 57 -6.90 14.04 -1.15
N PHE A 58 -6.67 13.16 -0.17
CA PHE A 58 -6.98 11.71 -0.19
C PHE A 58 -6.33 10.91 -1.33
N GLN A 59 -5.57 11.58 -2.21
CA GLN A 59 -4.90 10.96 -3.34
C GLN A 59 -3.59 10.31 -2.92
N TRP A 60 -3.02 9.52 -3.84
CA TRP A 60 -1.78 8.79 -3.63
C TRP A 60 -0.62 9.43 -4.37
N ASP A 61 0.56 9.29 -3.78
CA ASP A 61 1.85 9.68 -4.32
C ASP A 61 2.81 8.50 -4.13
N ASP A 62 3.68 8.24 -5.09
CA ASP A 62 4.74 7.27 -4.87
C ASP A 62 5.86 7.85 -4.00
N ALA A 63 6.55 6.97 -3.29
CA ALA A 63 7.54 7.33 -2.30
C ALA A 63 8.57 6.22 -2.11
N GLY A 64 9.77 6.62 -1.66
CA GLY A 64 10.77 5.69 -1.15
C GLY A 64 10.23 4.90 0.04
N CYS A 65 10.38 3.58 0.01
CA CYS A 65 9.87 2.70 1.07
C CYS A 65 10.62 2.85 2.40
N LEU A 66 11.94 3.03 2.36
CA LEU A 66 12.79 3.13 3.54
C LEU A 66 12.84 4.55 4.10
N ALA A 67 12.79 5.53 3.21
CA ALA A 67 12.88 6.94 3.54
C ALA A 67 11.97 7.73 2.59
N PRO A 68 10.71 7.98 2.99
CA PRO A 68 9.83 8.86 2.24
C PRO A 68 10.45 10.27 2.15
N TRP A 69 10.30 10.93 1.01
CA TRP A 69 10.80 12.29 0.78
C TRP A 69 10.08 13.37 1.59
N THR A 70 9.01 13.00 2.31
CA THR A 70 8.22 13.87 3.18
C THR A 70 8.35 13.44 4.64
N ALA A 71 8.36 14.41 5.55
CA ALA A 71 8.29 14.16 7.00
C ALA A 71 6.87 13.82 7.48
N LYS A 72 5.85 13.98 6.63
CA LYS A 72 4.45 13.63 6.94
C LYS A 72 4.23 12.14 6.69
N THR A 73 4.70 11.33 7.63
CA THR A 73 4.63 9.87 7.52
C THR A 73 3.73 9.29 8.60
N GLY A 74 3.18 8.11 8.31
CA GLY A 74 2.30 7.34 9.16
C GLY A 74 1.96 6.04 8.44
N VAL A 75 1.52 5.03 9.17
CA VAL A 75 1.11 3.74 8.60
C VAL A 75 -0.35 3.48 8.92
N VAL A 76 -1.09 2.99 7.92
CA VAL A 76 -2.44 2.50 8.12
C VAL A 76 -2.38 0.98 8.17
N CYS A 77 -2.71 0.41 9.33
CA CYS A 77 -2.85 -1.02 9.47
C CYS A 77 -4.26 -1.44 9.04
N GLN A 78 -4.34 -2.42 8.16
CA GLN A 78 -5.59 -3.07 7.80
C GLN A 78 -5.59 -4.49 8.35
N ARG A 79 -6.66 -4.86 9.04
CA ARG A 79 -6.95 -6.26 9.37
C ARG A 79 -7.64 -6.93 8.19
N TYR A 80 -7.50 -8.25 8.09
CA TYR A 80 -8.27 -8.99 7.12
C TYR A 80 -9.77 -8.92 7.41
N ALA A 81 -10.58 -8.81 6.36
CA ALA A 81 -12.03 -8.65 6.48
C ALA A 81 -12.72 -9.76 7.32
N TYR A 82 -12.15 -10.96 7.35
CA TYR A 82 -12.71 -12.15 8.01
C TYR A 82 -11.89 -12.65 9.20
N GLN A 83 -10.88 -11.90 9.64
CA GLN A 83 -10.12 -12.27 10.84
C GLN A 83 -11.03 -12.22 12.06
N THR A 84 -11.17 -13.35 12.77
CA THR A 84 -11.92 -13.42 14.02
C THR A 84 -11.29 -12.51 15.06
N VAL A 85 -12.13 -11.69 15.70
CA VAL A 85 -11.75 -10.86 16.85
C VAL A 85 -12.07 -11.67 18.10
N PHE A 86 -11.04 -11.98 18.89
CA PHE A 86 -11.18 -12.62 20.20
C PHE A 86 -11.09 -11.56 21.30
#